data_AF-A0A3A0E3V0-F1
#
_entry.id   AF-A0A3A0E3V0-F1
#
_cell.length_a   1.000
_cell.length_b   1.000
_cell.length_c   1.000
_cell.angle_alpha   90.00
_cell.angle_beta   90.00
_cell.angle_gamma   90.00
#
_symmetry.space_group_name_H-M   'P 1'
#
loop_
_entity.id
_entity.type
_entity.pdbx_description
1 polymer ?
#
loop_
_entity_poly.entity_id
_entity_poly.type
_entity_poly.pdbx_seq_one_letter_code
_entity_poly.pdbx_strand_id
1 'polypeptide(L)'
;MEDAITETYSRILTRTVRNPKAEKNRGHLPIIIAAFDLPVFKYDKDHLADIAINDGLHVHGIWMMPRKTRLEGDLSGEFLNHQRRYAGPGRPISRIVSERIEKTPGRVTEYMLKTIGHGRMDLDGVIILPRSRRELSFTELTTSPL
;
A
#
# COMPACT_ATOMS: atom_id res chain seq x y z
N MET A 1 3.55 -5.36 9.31
CA MET A 1 3.16 -4.20 8.46
C MET A 1 2.55 -4.63 7.13
N GLU A 2 3.10 -5.64 6.45
CA GLU A 2 2.50 -6.19 5.21
C GLU A 2 1.01 -6.58 5.36
N ASP A 3 0.65 -7.23 6.46
CA ASP A 3 -0.76 -7.57 6.75
C ASP A 3 -1.66 -6.32 6.81
N ALA A 4 -1.15 -5.22 7.37
CA ALA A 4 -1.90 -3.97 7.46
C ALA A 4 -2.09 -3.31 6.09
N ILE A 5 -1.09 -3.43 5.20
CA ILE A 5 -1.18 -3.00 3.80
C ILE A 5 -2.23 -3.86 3.07
N THR A 6 -2.17 -5.18 3.25
CA THR A 6 -3.10 -6.14 2.64
C THR A 6 -4.53 -5.94 3.13
N GLU A 7 -4.72 -5.66 4.41
CA GLU A 7 -6.02 -5.35 4.99
C GLU A 7 -6.58 -4.03 4.44
N THR A 8 -5.75 -2.99 4.39
CA THR A 8 -6.10 -1.70 3.78
C THR A 8 -6.50 -1.87 2.31
N TYR A 9 -5.73 -2.66 1.56
CA TYR A 9 -6.03 -3.04 0.19
C TYR A 9 -7.39 -3.72 0.08
N SER A 10 -7.66 -4.72 0.92
CA SER A 10 -8.93 -5.44 0.94
C SER A 10 -10.13 -4.53 1.24
N ARG A 11 -9.97 -3.58 2.17
CA ARG A 11 -11.00 -2.58 2.51
C ARG A 11 -11.27 -1.64 1.34
N ILE A 12 -10.24 -1.13 0.66
CA ILE A 12 -10.41 -0.31 -0.55
C ILE A 12 -11.01 -1.11 -1.70
N LEU A 13 -10.58 -2.36 -1.89
CA LEU A 13 -11.00 -3.24 -2.97
C LEU A 13 -12.53 -3.44 -2.97
N THR A 14 -13.11 -3.74 -1.81
CA THR A 14 -14.57 -3.95 -1.67
C THR A 14 -15.39 -2.68 -1.90
N ARG A 15 -14.79 -1.51 -1.70
CA ARG A 15 -15.39 -0.20 -1.99
C ARG A 15 -15.18 0.25 -3.43
N THR A 16 -14.14 -0.24 -4.10
CA THR A 16 -13.80 0.13 -5.47
C THR A 16 -14.59 -0.70 -6.48
N VAL A 17 -14.69 -2.02 -6.25
CA VAL A 17 -15.24 -2.99 -7.21
C VAL A 17 -16.33 -3.83 -6.56
N ARG A 18 -17.46 -4.01 -7.25
CA ARG A 18 -18.51 -4.94 -6.82
C ARG A 18 -18.10 -6.37 -7.13
N ASN A 19 -18.14 -7.26 -6.15
CA ASN A 19 -17.72 -8.66 -6.27
C ASN A 19 -16.28 -8.81 -6.84
N PRO A 20 -15.25 -8.38 -6.09
CA PRO A 20 -13.87 -8.36 -6.59
C PRO A 20 -13.29 -9.75 -6.88
N LYS A 21 -13.90 -10.82 -6.35
CA LYS A 21 -13.49 -12.22 -6.59
C LYS A 21 -13.99 -12.77 -7.94
N ALA A 22 -14.88 -12.07 -8.64
CA ALA A 22 -15.38 -12.51 -9.94
C ALA A 22 -14.31 -12.37 -11.03
N GLU A 23 -14.13 -13.41 -11.84
CA GLU A 23 -13.12 -13.46 -12.91
C GLU A 23 -13.20 -12.24 -13.85
N LYS A 24 -14.42 -11.83 -14.21
CA LYS A 24 -14.69 -10.65 -15.07
C LYS A 24 -14.13 -9.33 -14.54
N ASN A 25 -13.87 -9.23 -13.24
CA ASN A 25 -13.41 -8.01 -12.59
C ASN A 25 -11.88 -7.98 -12.43
N ARG A 26 -11.15 -9.05 -12.75
CA ARG A 26 -9.70 -9.15 -12.51
C ARG A 26 -8.89 -8.05 -13.19
N GLY A 27 -9.24 -7.69 -14.43
CA GLY A 27 -8.60 -6.58 -15.16
C GLY A 27 -8.99 -5.19 -14.67
N HIS A 28 -9.86 -5.11 -13.66
CA HIS A 28 -10.46 -3.87 -13.15
C HIS A 28 -10.25 -3.69 -11.64
N LEU A 29 -9.36 -4.48 -11.04
CA LEU A 29 -8.99 -4.31 -9.64
C LEU A 29 -7.99 -3.16 -9.52
N PRO A 30 -8.03 -2.38 -8.43
CA PRO A 30 -6.94 -1.47 -8.11
C PRO A 30 -5.65 -2.27 -7.91
N ILE A 31 -4.52 -1.69 -8.31
CA ILE A 31 -3.20 -2.26 -8.06
C ILE A 31 -2.47 -1.35 -7.09
N ILE A 32 -1.81 -1.90 -6.09
CA ILE A 32 -0.89 -1.18 -5.22
C ILE A 32 0.50 -1.79 -5.37
N ILE A 33 1.50 -0.93 -5.50
CA ILE A 33 2.91 -1.25 -5.34
C ILE A 33 3.38 -0.48 -4.11
N ALA A 34 3.79 -1.17 -3.06
CA ALA A 34 4.20 -0.57 -1.80
C ALA A 34 5.62 -1.00 -1.44
N ALA A 35 6.41 -0.07 -0.94
CA ALA A 35 7.75 -0.31 -0.42
C ALA A 35 7.89 0.35 0.95
N PHE A 36 8.65 -0.28 1.84
CA PHE A 36 9.00 0.33 3.10
C PHE A 36 9.98 1.48 2.87
N ASP A 37 9.69 2.62 3.48
CA ASP A 37 10.62 3.74 3.54
C ASP A 37 11.39 3.64 4.84
N LEU A 38 12.72 3.59 4.73
CA LEU A 38 13.57 3.67 5.90
C LEU A 38 13.62 5.13 6.33
N PRO A 39 13.47 5.43 7.63
CA PRO A 39 13.48 6.81 8.11
C PRO A 39 14.80 7.46 7.72
N VAL A 40 14.73 8.43 6.81
CA VAL A 40 15.84 9.35 6.55
C VAL A 40 15.92 10.26 7.76
N PHE A 41 17.07 10.30 8.44
CA PHE A 41 17.32 11.22 9.56
C PHE A 41 16.93 12.65 9.13
N LYS A 42 15.80 13.14 9.63
CA LYS A 42 15.35 14.51 9.44
C LYS A 42 15.64 15.29 10.71
N TYR A 43 16.17 16.49 10.55
CA TYR A 43 16.48 17.40 11.66
C TYR A 43 15.22 18.00 12.32
N ASP A 44 14.04 17.80 11.73
CA ASP A 44 12.75 18.09 12.34
C ASP A 44 12.29 16.91 13.18
N LYS A 45 12.04 17.17 14.46
CA LYS A 45 11.48 16.19 15.39
C LYS A 45 10.01 15.96 15.03
N ASP A 46 9.72 14.88 14.32
CA ASP A 46 8.35 14.37 14.21
C ASP A 46 7.78 14.12 15.61
N HIS A 47 6.46 14.29 15.77
CA HIS A 47 5.80 14.07 17.05
C HIS A 47 6.05 12.63 17.52
N LEU A 48 6.48 12.45 18.78
CA LEU A 48 6.79 11.14 19.39
C LEU A 48 5.67 10.08 19.20
N ALA A 49 4.42 10.52 19.05
CA ALA A 49 3.27 9.65 18.78
C ALA A 49 3.32 8.98 17.39
N ASP A 50 3.93 9.63 16.39
CA ASP A 50 4.08 9.10 15.03
C ASP A 50 5.26 8.12 14.94
N ILE A 51 6.27 8.26 15.80
CA ILE A 51 7.43 7.36 15.89
C ILE A 51 7.08 6.08 16.68
N ALA A 52 6.22 6.20 17.70
CA ALA A 52 5.89 5.08 18.59
C ALA A 52 5.09 3.95 17.92
N ILE A 53 4.45 4.21 16.77
CA ILE A 53 3.66 3.20 16.04
C ILE A 53 4.57 2.57 14.97
N ASN A 54 4.93 1.31 15.17
CA ASN A 54 5.84 0.53 14.30
C ASN A 54 7.23 1.16 14.09
N ASP A 55 7.87 1.66 15.15
CA ASP A 55 9.25 2.21 15.11
C ASP A 55 9.47 3.32 14.07
N GLY A 56 8.42 4.06 13.69
CA GLY A 56 8.48 5.08 12.64
C GLY A 56 8.63 4.49 11.24
N LEU A 57 8.22 3.24 11.01
CA LEU A 57 8.25 2.59 9.70
C LEU A 57 7.18 3.20 8.79
N HIS A 58 7.63 4.00 7.81
CA HIS A 58 6.77 4.56 6.79
C HIS A 58 6.65 3.61 5.60
N VAL A 59 5.50 3.63 4.93
CA VAL A 59 5.28 2.87 3.70
C VAL A 59 4.91 3.85 2.60
N HIS A 60 5.68 3.83 1.51
CA HIS A 60 5.31 4.52 0.29
C HIS A 60 4.60 3.57 -0.65
N GLY A 61 3.44 3.98 -1.16
CA GLY A 61 2.63 3.17 -2.06
C GLY A 61 2.17 3.94 -3.29
N ILE A 62 2.27 3.31 -4.45
CA ILE A 62 1.65 3.77 -5.70
C ILE A 62 0.37 2.98 -5.90
N TRP A 63 -0.75 3.70 -5.98
CA TRP A 63 -2.06 3.13 -6.27
C TRP A 63 -2.48 3.43 -7.70
N MET A 64 -2.71 2.38 -8.47
CA MET A 64 -3.32 2.45 -9.79
C MET A 64 -4.80 2.11 -9.65
N MET A 65 -5.63 3.14 -9.70
CA MET A 65 -7.07 3.01 -9.58
C MET A 65 -7.71 2.77 -10.95
N PRO A 66 -8.68 1.85 -11.07
CA PRO A 66 -9.40 1.66 -12.33
C PRO A 66 -10.24 2.90 -12.66
N ARG A 67 -10.40 3.21 -13.95
CA ARG A 67 -11.11 4.43 -14.40
C ARG A 67 -12.58 4.50 -13.94
N LYS A 68 -13.22 3.35 -13.72
CA LYS A 68 -14.60 3.27 -13.23
C LYS A 68 -14.56 2.68 -11.83
N THR A 69 -14.72 3.50 -10.80
CA THR A 69 -14.79 3.01 -9.41
C THR A 69 -16.21 3.18 -8.89
N ARG A 70 -16.52 2.49 -7.78
CA ARG A 70 -17.71 2.77 -6.96
C ARG A 70 -17.41 3.80 -5.85
N LEU A 71 -16.20 4.35 -5.82
CA LEU A 71 -15.86 5.38 -4.85
C LEU A 71 -16.58 6.68 -5.21
N GLU A 72 -17.09 7.36 -4.21
CA GLU A 72 -17.60 8.72 -4.35
C GLU A 72 -16.39 9.66 -4.35
N GLY A 73 -15.85 9.95 -5.54
CA GLY A 73 -14.64 10.75 -5.72
C GLY A 73 -13.40 9.93 -5.99
N ASP A 74 -12.23 10.51 -5.70
CA ASP A 74 -10.94 9.84 -5.88
C ASP A 74 -10.41 9.22 -4.58
N LEU A 75 -9.30 8.48 -4.70
CA LEU A 75 -8.70 7.78 -3.56
C LEU A 75 -8.22 8.76 -2.48
N SER A 76 -7.73 9.94 -2.88
CA SER A 76 -7.32 11.02 -1.98
C SER A 76 -8.47 11.50 -1.11
N GLY A 77 -9.63 11.78 -1.72
CA GLY A 77 -10.85 12.12 -1.00
C GLY A 77 -11.32 10.98 -0.09
N GLU A 78 -11.28 9.73 -0.56
CA GLU A 78 -11.70 8.57 0.24
C GLU A 78 -10.85 8.42 1.50
N PHE A 79 -9.53 8.50 1.42
CA PHE A 79 -8.67 8.42 2.60
C PHE A 79 -8.87 9.63 3.50
N LEU A 80 -8.79 10.85 2.96
CA LEU A 80 -8.93 12.09 3.74
C LEU A 80 -10.22 12.10 4.57
N ASN A 81 -11.36 11.78 3.95
CA ASN A 81 -12.67 11.86 4.59
C ASN A 81 -12.97 10.66 5.49
N HIS A 82 -12.29 9.52 5.30
CA HIS A 82 -12.60 8.27 6.01
C HIS A 82 -11.40 7.65 6.71
N GLN A 83 -10.47 8.45 7.24
CA GLN A 83 -9.22 7.93 7.85
C GLN A 83 -9.46 6.81 8.85
N ARG A 84 -10.43 6.97 9.76
CA ARG A 84 -10.76 5.97 10.79
C ARG A 84 -11.16 4.60 10.22
N ARG A 85 -11.53 4.52 8.94
CA ARG A 85 -11.81 3.25 8.25
C ARG A 85 -10.55 2.47 7.90
N TYR A 86 -9.40 3.13 7.75
CA TYR A 86 -8.17 2.51 7.27
C TYR A 86 -7.02 2.60 8.30
N ALA A 87 -6.95 3.71 9.01
CA ALA A 87 -5.88 4.05 9.93
C ALA A 87 -6.44 4.67 11.24
N GLY A 88 -5.56 4.93 12.20
CA GLY A 88 -5.87 5.66 13.41
C GLY A 88 -5.44 4.94 14.70
N PRO A 89 -5.82 5.49 15.86
CA PRO A 89 -5.40 4.97 17.16
C PRO A 89 -5.73 3.49 17.35
N GLY A 90 -4.78 2.71 17.87
CA GLY A 90 -4.93 1.28 18.11
C GLY A 90 -4.83 0.40 16.86
N ARG A 91 -4.39 0.94 15.72
CA ARG A 91 -4.12 0.18 14.50
C ARG A 91 -2.66 0.25 14.09
N PRO A 92 -2.18 -0.72 13.30
CA PRO A 92 -0.81 -0.68 12.79
C PRO A 92 -0.52 0.54 11.89
N ILE A 93 -1.54 1.09 11.22
CA ILE A 93 -1.37 2.30 10.41
C ILE A 93 -1.95 3.48 11.18
N SER A 94 -1.10 4.43 11.55
CA SER A 94 -1.50 5.64 12.27
C SER A 94 -2.27 6.62 11.38
N ARG A 95 -1.81 6.78 10.13
CA ARG A 95 -2.42 7.68 9.14
C ARG A 95 -2.09 7.23 7.71
N ILE A 96 -3.00 7.49 6.76
CA ILE A 96 -2.76 7.30 5.33
C ILE A 96 -2.98 8.62 4.62
N VAL A 97 -2.07 9.05 3.77
CA VAL A 97 -2.28 10.21 2.90
C VAL A 97 -1.98 9.76 1.48
N SER A 98 -2.85 10.12 0.54
CA SER A 98 -2.59 9.90 -0.88
C SER A 98 -2.82 11.18 -1.65
N GLU A 99 -1.99 11.39 -2.65
CA GLU A 99 -2.10 12.50 -3.58
C GLU A 99 -2.13 11.96 -5.00
N ARG A 100 -2.79 12.67 -5.90
CA ARG A 100 -2.79 12.32 -7.32
C ARG A 100 -1.38 12.49 -7.86
N ILE A 101 -0.91 11.49 -8.60
CA ILE A 101 0.35 11.60 -9.33
C ILE A 101 0.15 12.54 -10.52
N GLU A 102 0.62 13.78 -10.37
CA GLU A 102 0.62 14.79 -11.45
C GLU A 102 1.93 14.80 -12.25
N LYS A 103 3.00 14.24 -11.66
CA LYS A 103 4.32 14.09 -12.29
C LYS A 103 4.36 12.85 -13.18
N THR A 104 5.39 12.75 -14.03
CA THR A 104 5.59 11.55 -14.86
C THR A 104 5.76 10.29 -13.99
N PRO A 105 5.24 9.13 -14.44
CA PRO A 105 5.36 7.87 -13.70
C PRO A 105 6.80 7.56 -13.25
N GLY A 106 7.79 7.86 -14.10
CA GLY A 106 9.20 7.63 -13.80
C GLY A 106 9.69 8.32 -12.53
N ARG A 107 9.24 9.55 -12.23
CA ARG A 107 9.69 10.29 -11.03
C ARG A 107 9.08 9.75 -9.74
N VAL A 108 7.86 9.23 -9.78
CA VAL A 108 7.22 8.62 -8.60
C VAL A 108 7.80 7.24 -8.34
N THR A 109 8.05 6.48 -9.39
CA THR A 109 8.75 5.20 -9.30
C THR A 109 10.18 5.39 -8.79
N GLU A 110 10.93 6.38 -9.29
CA GLU A 110 12.28 6.69 -8.78
C GLU A 110 12.26 7.14 -7.32
N TYR A 111 11.25 7.92 -6.91
CA TYR A 111 11.09 8.31 -5.51
C TYR A 111 10.78 7.10 -4.62
N MET A 112 9.84 6.24 -5.02
CA MET A 112 9.45 5.03 -4.28
C MET A 112 10.60 4.01 -4.22
N LEU A 113 11.38 3.88 -5.31
CA LEU A 113 12.49 2.95 -5.41
C LEU A 113 13.82 3.54 -4.92
N LYS A 114 13.86 4.80 -4.45
CA LYS A 114 15.08 5.44 -3.97
C LYS A 114 15.75 4.61 -2.86
N THR A 115 14.95 3.98 -2.00
CA THR A 115 15.42 3.06 -0.94
C THR A 115 16.08 1.80 -1.51
N ILE A 116 15.55 1.27 -2.62
CA ILE A 116 16.10 0.09 -3.32
C ILE A 116 17.36 0.46 -4.11
N GLY A 117 17.30 1.56 -4.89
CA GLY A 117 18.41 2.05 -5.70
C GLY A 117 19.62 2.49 -4.88
N HIS A 118 19.44 2.85 -3.61
CA HIS A 118 20.53 3.11 -2.67
C HIS A 118 21.09 1.86 -1.99
N GLY A 119 20.64 0.65 -2.37
CA GLY A 119 21.10 -0.62 -1.80
C GLY A 119 20.68 -0.82 -0.34
N ARG A 120 19.66 -0.10 0.13
CA ARG A 120 19.19 -0.15 1.53
C ARG A 120 17.97 -1.05 1.73
N MET A 121 17.39 -1.55 0.64
CA MET A 121 16.36 -2.58 0.64
C MET A 121 16.53 -3.49 -0.57
N ASP A 122 16.31 -4.78 -0.35
CA ASP A 122 16.17 -5.76 -1.43
C ASP A 122 14.76 -5.68 -2.03
N LEU A 123 14.58 -6.22 -3.23
CA LEU A 123 13.29 -6.32 -3.93
C LEU A 123 12.25 -7.09 -3.11
N ASP A 124 12.67 -7.97 -2.20
CA ASP A 124 11.82 -8.69 -1.24
C ASP A 124 11.07 -7.75 -0.28
N GLY A 125 11.48 -6.48 -0.17
CA GLY A 125 10.77 -5.45 0.58
C GLY A 125 9.59 -4.81 -0.17
N VAL A 126 9.32 -5.21 -1.42
CA VAL A 126 8.25 -4.64 -2.25
C VAL A 126 7.01 -5.53 -2.24
N ILE A 127 5.88 -4.95 -1.86
CA ILE A 127 4.58 -5.60 -1.85
C ILE A 127 3.79 -5.15 -3.07
N ILE A 128 3.32 -6.11 -3.88
CA ILE A 128 2.46 -5.85 -5.04
C ILE A 128 1.12 -6.56 -4.83
N LEU A 129 0.01 -5.82 -4.88
CA LEU A 129 -1.34 -6.38 -4.80
C LEU A 129 -2.20 -5.91 -5.98
N PRO A 130 -3.15 -6.72 -6.47
CA PRO A 130 -3.51 -8.05 -5.99
C PRO A 130 -2.46 -9.09 -6.36
N ARG A 131 -2.12 -10.01 -5.43
CA ARG A 131 -1.22 -11.12 -5.72
C ARG A 131 -1.79 -11.99 -6.84
N SER A 132 -0.95 -12.46 -7.75
CA SER A 132 -1.41 -13.40 -8.77
C SER A 132 -1.80 -14.74 -8.14
N ARG A 133 -2.73 -15.49 -8.75
CA ARG A 133 -3.08 -16.85 -8.26
C ARG A 133 -1.86 -17.79 -8.22
N ARG A 134 -0.84 -17.54 -9.04
CA ARG A 134 0.41 -18.32 -9.05
C ARG A 134 1.30 -18.00 -7.84
N GLU A 135 1.29 -16.76 -7.35
CA GLU A 135 1.99 -16.37 -6.12
C GLU A 135 1.34 -16.98 -4.87
N LEU A 136 0.01 -17.10 -4.86
CA LEU A 136 -0.71 -17.77 -3.77
C LEU A 136 -0.36 -19.27 -3.68
N SER A 137 -0.26 -19.96 -4.83
CA SER A 137 0.13 -21.38 -4.87
C SER A 137 1.60 -21.63 -4.52
N PHE A 138 2.50 -20.66 -4.70
CA PHE A 138 3.92 -20.84 -4.41
C PHE A 138 4.22 -20.78 -2.91
N THR A 139 3.47 -19.98 -2.15
CA THR A 139 3.65 -19.83 -0.70
C THR A 139 3.18 -21.07 0.07
N GLU A 140 2.22 -21.83 -0.46
CA GLU A 140 1.73 -23.10 0.11
C GLU A 140 2.66 -24.29 -0.18
N LEU A 141 3.60 -24.17 -1.13
CA LEU A 141 4.54 -25.24 -1.50
C LEU A 141 5.84 -25.23 -0.67
N THR A 142 6.13 -24.14 0.04
CA THR A 142 7.33 -24.01 0.90
C THR A 142 7.07 -24.26 2.39
N THR A 143 5.81 -24.50 2.78
CA THR A 143 5.38 -24.81 4.16
C THR A 143 4.74 -26.20 4.28
N SER A 144 5.14 -27.15 3.45
CA SER A 144 4.99 -28.57 3.80
C SER A 144 6.17 -29.00 4.67
N PRO A 145 5.96 -29.36 5.96
CA PRO A 145 6.97 -30.06 6.72
C PRO A 145 7.17 -31.46 6.12
N LEU A 146 8.43 -31.84 5.91
CA LEU A 146 8.83 -33.24 5.79
C LEU A 146 8.64 -33.94 7.15
#